data_AF-A0A956JHR4-F1
#
_entry.id   AF-A0A956JHR4-F1
#
_cell.length_a   1.000
_cell.length_b   1.000
_cell.length_c   1.000
_cell.angle_alpha   90.00
_cell.angle_beta   90.00
_cell.angle_gamma   90.00
#
_symmetry.space_group_name_H-M   'P 1'
#
loop_
_entity.id
_entity.type
_entity.pdbx_description
1 polymer ?
#
loop_
_entity_poly.entity_id
_entity_poly.type
_entity_poly.pdbx_seq_one_letter_code
_entity_poly.pdbx_strand_id
1 'polypeptide(L)'
;MTMTTKILPLSLLVAAPLFLAACPAPPIGGTDSATDTDTDTDTSTTTSGTTTLSTTTTSPGTSSTTTSASESDSDTDPTTTTTTGEPDPVCGDNNVDDGEECDDGNTEDGDGCTAECKNNVCGDGIVHQGVEVCDDGTNDGSYGGCVDDCSALGPHCGDGELQADDGEICDTDDEFAGCLSDCTQATSCNTIKTDNDAAATGVYTISPEGFGELLPVYCDMDADGGGYTFLKVSQSKGQNAAAAEAVCAGYGMTLLVTRSPEHIAGAWTAATTENVAPVGNGGAATGPEYLSILGIYPVTPGESCVGMALNSNDCPEWAANDEQAYFVSSDPVPGQPGTDNCSGCSMLYNWVDGALDGYTAFALKGGGDSQEYFCHVGDKLP
;
A
#
# COMPACT_ATOMS: atom_id res chain seq x y z
N MET A 1 -38.50 49.46 6.55
CA MET A 1 -38.78 49.57 5.11
C MET A 1 -39.50 48.31 4.68
N THR A 2 -40.68 48.41 4.06
CA THR A 2 -41.47 47.27 3.61
C THR A 2 -40.93 46.74 2.28
N MET A 3 -40.45 45.50 2.24
CA MET A 3 -40.17 44.80 0.98
C MET A 3 -41.35 43.90 0.62
N THR A 4 -41.89 44.13 -0.58
CA THR A 4 -43.07 43.45 -1.10
C THR A 4 -42.62 42.30 -2.01
N THR A 5 -42.95 41.06 -1.66
CA THR A 5 -42.64 39.88 -2.46
C THR A 5 -43.41 39.92 -3.78
N LYS A 6 -42.71 39.88 -4.91
CA LYS A 6 -43.31 39.89 -6.26
C LYS A 6 -43.14 38.54 -6.94
N ILE A 7 -44.24 37.78 -7.02
CA ILE A 7 -44.30 36.48 -7.67
C ILE A 7 -44.34 36.68 -9.19
N LEU A 8 -43.54 35.93 -9.96
CA LEU A 8 -43.64 35.82 -11.42
C LEU A 8 -44.34 34.49 -11.80
N PRO A 9 -45.15 34.47 -12.89
CA PRO A 9 -45.95 33.30 -13.22
C PRO A 9 -45.18 32.22 -13.99
N LEU A 10 -45.39 30.98 -13.56
CA LEU A 10 -44.95 29.74 -14.22
C LEU A 10 -45.53 29.66 -15.64
N SER A 11 -44.65 29.61 -16.66
CA SER A 11 -45.07 29.45 -18.06
C SER A 11 -44.85 28.01 -18.54
N LEU A 12 -45.94 27.42 -19.00
CA LEU A 12 -46.09 26.04 -19.44
C LEU A 12 -45.26 25.75 -20.70
N LEU A 13 -44.29 24.81 -20.63
CA LEU A 13 -43.63 24.28 -21.83
C LEU A 13 -44.27 22.95 -22.23
N VAL A 14 -44.70 22.85 -23.49
CA VAL A 14 -45.39 21.68 -24.04
C VAL A 14 -44.39 20.65 -24.53
N ALA A 15 -44.53 19.41 -24.08
CA ALA A 15 -43.73 18.28 -24.56
C ALA A 15 -44.15 17.88 -25.99
N ALA A 16 -43.16 17.65 -26.86
CA ALA A 16 -43.34 17.04 -28.18
C ALA A 16 -42.52 15.74 -28.24
N PRO A 17 -43.10 14.58 -28.57
CA PRO A 17 -42.35 13.33 -28.67
C PRO A 17 -41.62 13.26 -30.02
N LEU A 18 -40.29 13.10 -29.97
CA LEU A 18 -39.52 12.78 -31.18
C LEU A 18 -39.47 11.25 -31.38
N PHE A 19 -39.65 10.83 -32.63
CA PHE A 19 -39.89 9.42 -32.98
C PHE A 19 -38.64 8.54 -32.86
N LEU A 20 -38.86 7.31 -32.40
CA LEU A 20 -37.92 6.18 -32.53
C LEU A 20 -37.58 5.94 -34.01
N ALA A 21 -36.28 5.83 -34.32
CA ALA A 21 -35.78 5.27 -35.57
C ALA A 21 -34.79 4.14 -35.25
N ALA A 22 -35.27 2.89 -35.30
CA ALA A 22 -34.42 1.73 -35.13
C ALA A 22 -33.62 1.45 -36.41
N CYS A 23 -32.32 1.19 -36.27
CA CYS A 23 -31.44 0.76 -37.35
C CYS A 23 -31.40 -0.78 -37.40
N PRO A 24 -31.50 -1.43 -38.59
CA PRO A 24 -31.55 -2.89 -38.67
C PRO A 24 -30.18 -3.56 -38.51
N ALA A 25 -30.16 -4.69 -37.79
CA ALA A 25 -28.97 -5.53 -37.64
C ALA A 25 -28.65 -6.32 -38.95
N PRO A 26 -27.37 -6.52 -39.29
CA PRO A 26 -26.95 -7.44 -40.36
C PRO A 26 -27.09 -8.92 -39.93
N PRO A 27 -27.12 -9.87 -40.90
CA PRO A 27 -27.58 -11.23 -40.61
C PRO A 27 -26.52 -12.15 -40.01
N ILE A 28 -27.00 -13.00 -39.10
CA ILE A 28 -26.41 -14.27 -38.69
C ILE A 28 -26.01 -15.13 -39.90
N GLY A 29 -24.74 -15.58 -39.90
CA GLY A 29 -24.24 -16.65 -40.75
C GLY A 29 -23.44 -17.63 -39.90
N GLY A 30 -23.96 -18.85 -39.75
CA GLY A 30 -23.25 -19.94 -39.10
C GLY A 30 -23.31 -21.19 -39.96
N THR A 31 -22.23 -21.97 -39.96
CA THR A 31 -22.22 -23.40 -40.26
C THR A 31 -21.04 -24.05 -39.54
N ASP A 32 -21.31 -25.24 -39.02
CA ASP A 32 -20.39 -26.12 -38.31
C ASP A 32 -19.05 -26.36 -39.01
N SER A 33 -18.01 -26.61 -38.21
CA SER A 33 -17.35 -27.92 -38.28
C SER A 33 -16.58 -28.20 -36.99
N ALA A 34 -16.96 -29.26 -36.28
CA ALA A 34 -16.09 -29.87 -35.29
C ALA A 34 -15.01 -30.69 -36.01
N THR A 35 -13.75 -30.52 -35.64
CA THR A 35 -12.73 -31.56 -35.76
C THR A 35 -11.92 -31.59 -34.48
N ASP A 36 -12.28 -32.55 -33.65
CA ASP A 36 -11.52 -33.02 -32.51
C ASP A 36 -10.25 -33.73 -33.02
N THR A 37 -9.07 -33.29 -32.58
CA THR A 37 -7.81 -34.01 -32.75
C THR A 37 -6.89 -33.73 -31.57
N ASP A 38 -7.03 -34.53 -30.52
CA ASP A 38 -5.89 -34.88 -29.67
C ASP A 38 -4.71 -35.32 -30.53
N THR A 39 -3.50 -34.88 -30.22
CA THR A 39 -2.29 -35.56 -30.68
C THR A 39 -1.17 -35.39 -29.65
N ASP A 40 -1.20 -36.26 -28.63
CA ASP A 40 0.02 -36.61 -27.91
C ASP A 40 1.08 -37.07 -28.91
N THR A 41 2.29 -36.55 -28.80
CA THR A 41 3.48 -37.19 -29.39
C THR A 41 4.68 -36.92 -28.50
N ASP A 42 4.82 -37.78 -27.49
CA ASP A 42 6.13 -38.19 -27.01
C ASP A 42 7.00 -38.66 -28.19
N THR A 43 8.22 -38.12 -28.32
CA THR A 43 9.35 -38.90 -28.83
C THR A 43 10.65 -38.37 -28.23
N SER A 44 11.22 -39.17 -27.35
CA SER A 44 12.56 -39.00 -26.78
C SER A 44 13.59 -39.80 -27.59
N THR A 45 14.78 -39.24 -27.77
CA THR A 45 16.09 -39.94 -27.89
C THR A 45 17.20 -38.89 -27.66
N THR A 46 17.93 -38.85 -26.54
CA THR A 46 19.11 -39.69 -26.16
C THR A 46 20.23 -39.63 -27.23
N THR A 47 21.46 -39.19 -27.00
CA THR A 47 22.50 -39.75 -26.10
C THR A 47 23.82 -38.96 -26.30
N SER A 48 24.82 -38.83 -25.39
CA SER A 48 24.97 -38.93 -23.93
C SER A 48 26.38 -38.41 -23.56
N GLY A 49 26.63 -37.96 -22.32
CA GLY A 49 27.97 -37.51 -21.87
C GLY A 49 27.95 -36.78 -20.52
N THR A 50 27.45 -37.39 -19.45
CA THR A 50 28.27 -38.17 -18.49
C THR A 50 29.27 -37.34 -17.68
N THR A 51 28.85 -36.91 -16.49
CA THR A 51 29.63 -37.14 -15.24
C THR A 51 28.62 -37.27 -14.10
N THR A 52 28.70 -38.36 -13.34
CA THR A 52 27.79 -38.66 -12.23
C THR A 52 28.53 -38.63 -10.90
N LEU A 53 27.97 -37.95 -9.89
CA LEU A 53 28.15 -38.37 -8.51
C LEU A 53 26.94 -37.93 -7.66
N SER A 54 26.23 -38.91 -7.12
CA SER A 54 25.18 -38.71 -6.12
C SER A 54 25.72 -39.13 -4.75
N THR A 55 25.38 -38.39 -3.70
CA THR A 55 25.60 -38.81 -2.31
C THR A 55 24.32 -38.66 -1.52
N THR A 56 23.87 -39.76 -0.93
CA THR A 56 22.65 -39.87 -0.14
C THR A 56 22.82 -39.41 1.30
N THR A 57 21.70 -39.01 1.91
CA THR A 57 21.48 -38.80 3.34
C THR A 57 22.00 -39.95 4.22
N THR A 58 22.72 -39.66 5.30
CA THR A 58 22.49 -40.27 6.64
C THR A 58 23.12 -39.39 7.73
N SER A 59 22.43 -39.23 8.86
CA SER A 59 23.03 -38.73 10.11
C SER A 59 23.88 -39.83 10.78
N PRO A 60 24.92 -39.47 11.55
CA PRO A 60 25.09 -40.11 12.84
C PRO A 60 25.42 -39.13 13.97
N GLY A 61 25.10 -39.52 15.21
CA GLY A 61 25.32 -38.69 16.40
C GLY A 61 26.69 -38.86 17.07
N THR A 62 26.89 -38.01 18.08
CA THR A 62 27.63 -38.23 19.34
C THR A 62 29.02 -38.88 19.28
N SER A 63 30.06 -38.07 19.50
CA SER A 63 31.02 -38.26 20.61
C SER A 63 32.09 -37.17 20.61
N SER A 64 32.00 -36.23 21.56
CA SER A 64 33.12 -35.35 21.91
C SER A 64 34.01 -36.06 22.93
N THR A 65 35.20 -36.47 22.50
CA THR A 65 36.16 -37.23 23.31
C THR A 65 36.77 -36.34 24.39
N THR A 66 36.54 -36.66 25.66
CA THR A 66 37.32 -36.09 26.77
C THR A 66 38.67 -36.82 26.90
N THR A 67 39.76 -36.06 27.01
CA THR A 67 41.08 -36.59 27.34
C THR A 67 41.23 -36.81 28.84
N SER A 68 41.54 -38.04 29.26
CA SER A 68 41.88 -38.40 30.63
C SER A 68 43.38 -38.71 30.79
N ALA A 69 44.01 -38.14 31.82
CA ALA A 69 45.17 -38.66 32.58
C ALA A 69 45.62 -37.55 33.57
N SER A 70 45.94 -37.81 34.85
CA SER A 70 45.77 -38.99 35.68
C SER A 70 45.74 -38.59 37.16
N GLU A 71 44.94 -39.34 37.93
CA GLU A 71 45.19 -39.89 39.28
C GLU A 71 46.11 -39.15 40.28
N SER A 72 45.62 -39.02 41.51
CA SER A 72 46.43 -39.10 42.73
C SER A 72 45.59 -39.71 43.85
N ASP A 73 45.98 -40.91 44.29
CA ASP A 73 45.38 -41.64 45.41
C ASP A 73 45.57 -40.92 46.75
N SER A 74 44.58 -41.04 47.63
CA SER A 74 44.82 -41.22 49.06
C SER A 74 43.64 -41.91 49.74
N ASP A 75 43.80 -43.19 50.05
CA ASP A 75 42.89 -43.96 50.91
C ASP A 75 42.64 -43.28 52.26
N THR A 76 41.38 -43.25 52.72
CA THR A 76 41.05 -43.27 54.16
C THR A 76 39.69 -43.94 54.40
N ASP A 77 39.76 -45.22 54.79
CA ASP A 77 38.89 -46.01 55.67
C ASP A 77 37.34 -45.80 55.65
N PRO A 78 36.53 -46.83 55.32
CA PRO A 78 35.08 -46.71 55.22
C PRO A 78 34.39 -46.71 56.60
N THR A 79 34.34 -45.54 57.25
CA THR A 79 33.41 -45.35 58.38
C THR A 79 32.00 -45.25 57.82
N THR A 80 31.32 -46.40 57.77
CA THR A 80 29.93 -46.53 57.36
C THR A 80 29.00 -45.87 58.37
N THR A 81 28.90 -44.54 58.32
CA THR A 81 27.82 -43.81 58.97
C THR A 81 26.69 -43.75 57.98
N THR A 82 25.71 -44.64 58.14
CA THR A 82 24.41 -44.54 57.48
C THR A 82 23.64 -43.36 58.07
N THR A 83 24.11 -42.14 57.76
CA THR A 83 23.20 -41.02 57.64
C THR A 83 22.40 -41.30 56.38
N THR A 84 21.10 -41.48 56.52
CA THR A 84 20.15 -41.34 55.40
C THR A 84 20.27 -39.91 54.91
N GLY A 85 21.14 -39.70 53.93
CA GLY A 85 21.09 -38.51 53.10
C GLY A 85 19.92 -38.71 52.14
N GLU A 86 18.93 -37.83 52.26
CA GLU A 86 18.19 -37.38 51.08
C GLU A 86 19.24 -37.04 49.99
N PRO A 87 18.98 -37.30 48.69
CA PRO A 87 19.76 -36.62 47.65
C PRO A 87 19.71 -35.11 47.90
N ASP A 88 20.82 -34.40 47.65
CA ASP A 88 20.76 -32.94 47.62
C ASP A 88 19.73 -32.53 46.55
N PRO A 89 18.84 -31.55 46.80
CA PRO A 89 17.77 -31.17 45.86
C PRO A 89 18.36 -30.77 44.50
N VAL A 90 17.75 -31.26 43.41
CA VAL A 90 18.24 -31.03 42.03
C VAL A 90 17.14 -30.43 41.16
N CYS A 91 17.22 -29.12 40.98
CA CYS A 91 16.35 -28.42 40.05
C CYS A 91 16.43 -28.98 38.63
N GLY A 92 15.27 -29.19 38.02
CA GLY A 92 15.07 -29.70 36.66
C GLY A 92 14.98 -31.22 36.58
N ASP A 93 14.63 -31.92 37.66
CA ASP A 93 14.58 -33.39 37.69
C ASP A 93 13.16 -33.99 37.57
N ASN A 94 12.14 -33.13 37.45
CA ASN A 94 10.69 -33.43 37.42
C ASN A 94 10.07 -33.76 38.80
N ASN A 95 10.75 -33.45 39.91
CA ASN A 95 10.23 -33.54 41.27
C ASN A 95 10.45 -32.20 41.99
N VAL A 96 9.50 -31.76 42.81
CA VAL A 96 9.68 -30.57 43.66
C VAL A 96 10.27 -31.02 44.99
N ASP A 97 11.56 -30.77 45.20
CA ASP A 97 12.30 -31.14 46.39
C ASP A 97 12.24 -30.08 47.52
N ASP A 98 12.75 -30.45 48.70
CA ASP A 98 12.70 -29.65 49.93
C ASP A 98 13.58 -28.38 49.84
N GLY A 99 13.01 -27.29 49.34
CA GLY A 99 13.66 -25.98 49.14
C GLY A 99 13.30 -25.30 47.81
N GLU A 100 12.81 -26.09 46.88
CA GLU A 100 12.26 -25.67 45.60
C GLU A 100 10.81 -25.22 45.77
N GLU A 101 10.32 -24.41 44.84
CA GLU A 101 8.93 -23.94 44.86
C GLU A 101 8.12 -24.50 43.69
N CYS A 102 8.81 -24.87 42.60
CA CYS A 102 8.31 -25.60 41.46
C CYS A 102 9.50 -26.37 40.82
N ASP A 103 9.20 -27.33 39.95
CA ASP A 103 10.15 -27.98 39.04
C ASP A 103 9.37 -28.32 37.76
N ASP A 104 9.92 -27.97 36.60
CA ASP A 104 9.33 -28.21 35.27
C ASP A 104 10.14 -29.18 34.40
N GLY A 105 11.14 -29.84 34.99
CA GLY A 105 12.00 -30.81 34.34
C GLY A 105 13.19 -30.25 33.57
N ASN A 106 13.52 -28.96 33.75
CA ASN A 106 14.76 -28.38 33.24
C ASN A 106 15.30 -27.21 34.10
N THR A 107 16.32 -26.49 33.60
CA THR A 107 16.95 -25.33 34.30
C THR A 107 17.22 -24.17 33.33
N GLU A 108 16.38 -24.03 32.30
CA GLU A 108 16.33 -22.84 31.46
C GLU A 108 15.39 -21.82 32.13
N ASP A 109 15.59 -20.52 31.91
CA ASP A 109 14.66 -19.49 32.40
C ASP A 109 13.64 -19.16 31.30
N GLY A 110 12.43 -18.76 31.70
CA GLY A 110 11.40 -18.31 30.76
C GLY A 110 10.41 -19.40 30.31
N ASP A 111 10.23 -20.45 31.10
CA ASP A 111 9.16 -21.44 30.96
C ASP A 111 8.40 -21.69 32.28
N GLY A 112 8.38 -22.91 32.83
CA GLY A 112 7.50 -23.27 33.95
C GLY A 112 8.03 -22.84 35.32
N CYS A 113 9.35 -22.71 35.42
CA CYS A 113 10.12 -22.30 36.59
C CYS A 113 11.28 -21.39 36.19
N THR A 114 11.93 -20.77 37.17
CA THR A 114 13.28 -20.23 36.97
C THR A 114 14.34 -21.33 37.13
N ALA A 115 15.54 -21.07 36.63
CA ALA A 115 16.71 -21.96 36.76
C ALA A 115 17.18 -22.20 38.21
N GLU A 116 16.61 -21.51 39.21
CA GLU A 116 16.79 -21.76 40.64
C GLU A 116 15.59 -22.53 41.28
N CYS A 117 14.71 -23.10 40.46
CA CYS A 117 13.46 -23.76 40.84
C CYS A 117 12.58 -22.91 41.77
N LYS A 118 12.39 -21.66 41.33
CA LYS A 118 11.47 -20.70 41.93
C LYS A 118 10.29 -20.45 41.00
N ASN A 119 9.16 -20.09 41.61
CA ASN A 119 8.01 -19.63 40.86
C ASN A 119 8.40 -18.37 40.08
N ASN A 120 7.91 -18.29 38.86
CA ASN A 120 8.01 -17.14 37.97
C ASN A 120 7.44 -15.87 38.64
N VAL A 121 8.02 -14.71 38.36
CA VAL A 121 7.62 -13.43 38.96
C VAL A 121 7.44 -12.35 37.90
N CYS A 122 6.19 -12.17 37.47
CA CYS A 122 5.76 -11.00 36.72
C CYS A 122 6.35 -9.70 37.30
N GLY A 123 7.17 -9.01 36.51
CA GLY A 123 7.94 -7.83 36.88
C GLY A 123 9.45 -8.08 37.04
N ASP A 124 9.95 -9.26 36.65
CA ASP A 124 11.39 -9.54 36.58
C ASP A 124 12.00 -9.28 35.18
N GLY A 125 11.14 -9.09 34.17
CA GLY A 125 11.51 -8.78 32.79
C GLY A 125 11.84 -10.02 31.95
N ILE A 126 11.46 -11.22 32.40
CA ILE A 126 11.56 -12.47 31.67
C ILE A 126 10.15 -12.95 31.34
N VAL A 127 9.84 -13.13 30.05
CA VAL A 127 8.52 -13.64 29.65
C VAL A 127 8.48 -15.16 29.82
N HIS A 128 7.71 -15.64 30.80
CA HIS A 128 7.60 -17.07 31.07
C HIS A 128 6.57 -17.76 30.17
N GLN A 129 7.04 -18.54 29.20
CA GLN A 129 6.22 -19.14 28.14
C GLN A 129 5.08 -20.00 28.68
N GLY A 130 3.85 -19.61 28.35
CA GLY A 130 2.64 -20.33 28.76
C GLY A 130 2.16 -20.02 30.17
N VAL A 131 2.89 -19.18 30.91
CA VAL A 131 2.50 -18.60 32.20
C VAL A 131 2.09 -17.13 32.01
N GLU A 132 2.86 -16.38 31.22
CA GLU A 132 2.73 -14.95 30.97
C GLU A 132 2.61 -14.66 29.46
N VAL A 133 1.95 -13.56 29.12
CA VAL A 133 1.86 -13.08 27.72
C VAL A 133 3.03 -12.14 27.41
N CYS A 134 3.44 -11.32 28.37
CA CYS A 134 4.58 -10.42 28.29
C CYS A 134 5.03 -10.01 29.69
N ASP A 135 6.25 -9.49 29.81
CA ASP A 135 6.80 -8.85 31.01
C ASP A 135 7.79 -7.76 30.53
N ASP A 136 7.52 -6.49 30.85
CA ASP A 136 8.42 -5.36 30.55
C ASP A 136 9.26 -4.91 31.77
N GLY A 137 9.13 -5.61 32.89
CA GLY A 137 9.76 -5.35 34.18
C GLY A 137 9.10 -4.24 35.02
N THR A 138 8.16 -3.50 34.44
CA THR A 138 7.40 -2.43 35.11
C THR A 138 5.92 -2.81 35.27
N ASN A 139 5.32 -3.35 34.20
CA ASN A 139 3.98 -3.93 34.14
C ASN A 139 2.92 -3.01 34.78
N ASP A 140 2.90 -1.74 34.36
CA ASP A 140 1.99 -0.72 34.89
C ASP A 140 0.74 -0.48 34.02
N GLY A 141 0.56 -1.28 32.98
CA GLY A 141 -0.52 -1.15 32.00
C GLY A 141 -0.37 0.07 31.09
N SER A 142 0.84 0.63 30.96
CA SER A 142 1.12 1.73 30.04
C SER A 142 1.07 1.30 28.56
N TYR A 143 0.95 2.30 27.68
CA TYR A 143 0.83 2.09 26.24
C TYR A 143 2.05 1.36 25.66
N GLY A 144 1.81 0.25 24.97
CA GLY A 144 2.84 -0.66 24.44
C GLY A 144 3.57 -1.52 25.48
N GLY A 145 3.14 -1.48 26.75
CA GLY A 145 3.68 -2.29 27.85
C GLY A 145 2.79 -3.48 28.22
N CYS A 146 2.94 -3.97 29.45
CA CYS A 146 2.20 -5.10 30.01
C CYS A 146 1.26 -4.67 31.15
N VAL A 147 0.16 -5.40 31.35
CA VAL A 147 -0.71 -5.22 32.52
C VAL A 147 -0.08 -5.79 33.81
N ASP A 148 -0.59 -5.39 34.97
CA ASP A 148 0.01 -5.64 36.29
C ASP A 148 0.04 -7.10 36.76
N ASP A 149 -0.59 -8.01 36.02
CA ASP A 149 -0.53 -9.45 36.24
C ASP A 149 0.10 -10.25 35.08
N CYS A 150 0.73 -9.56 34.11
CA CYS A 150 1.38 -10.15 32.92
C CYS A 150 0.46 -11.04 32.05
N SER A 151 -0.86 -11.00 32.28
CA SER A 151 -1.84 -11.85 31.57
C SER A 151 -2.19 -11.34 30.17
N ALA A 152 -1.80 -10.11 29.84
CA ALA A 152 -2.03 -9.45 28.57
C ALA A 152 -1.01 -8.30 28.33
N LEU A 153 -0.95 -7.83 27.10
CA LEU A 153 -0.41 -6.50 26.80
C LEU A 153 -1.36 -5.42 27.37
N GLY A 154 -0.80 -4.25 27.68
CA GLY A 154 -1.57 -3.02 27.92
C GLY A 154 -2.19 -2.49 26.62
N PRO A 155 -2.73 -1.26 26.64
CA PRO A 155 -3.23 -0.60 25.42
C PRO A 155 -2.11 -0.50 24.38
N HIS A 156 -2.36 -0.86 23.12
CA HIS A 156 -1.37 -0.78 22.05
C HIS A 156 -2.00 -0.74 20.66
N CYS A 157 -1.27 -0.12 19.73
CA CYS A 157 -1.56 -0.17 18.30
C CYS A 157 -1.86 -1.58 17.77
N GLY A 158 -3.06 -1.77 17.22
CA GLY A 158 -3.57 -3.05 16.76
C GLY A 158 -4.32 -3.84 17.83
N ASP A 159 -4.83 -3.21 18.90
CA ASP A 159 -5.73 -3.83 19.88
C ASP A 159 -7.23 -3.60 19.59
N GLY A 160 -7.54 -2.76 18.59
CA GLY A 160 -8.89 -2.46 18.14
C GLY A 160 -9.57 -1.26 18.82
N GLU A 161 -8.86 -0.49 19.64
CA GLU A 161 -9.40 0.71 20.33
C GLU A 161 -8.47 1.93 20.16
N LEU A 162 -8.96 3.07 19.68
CA LEU A 162 -8.12 4.27 19.47
C LEU A 162 -7.68 4.95 20.79
N GLN A 163 -6.37 4.97 21.04
CA GLN A 163 -5.70 5.56 22.22
C GLN A 163 -5.12 6.95 21.94
N ALA A 164 -6.01 7.87 21.56
CA ALA A 164 -5.65 9.25 21.17
C ALA A 164 -4.94 10.09 22.25
N ASP A 165 -5.08 9.75 23.54
CA ASP A 165 -4.37 10.42 24.64
C ASP A 165 -2.90 9.97 24.75
N ASP A 166 -2.55 8.78 24.27
CA ASP A 166 -1.20 8.21 24.26
C ASP A 166 -0.45 8.46 22.92
N GLY A 167 -1.15 9.01 21.93
CA GLY A 167 -0.55 9.57 20.71
C GLY A 167 -0.98 8.92 19.40
N GLU A 168 -1.86 7.90 19.45
CA GLU A 168 -2.42 7.28 18.25
C GLU A 168 -3.30 8.25 17.45
N ILE A 169 -3.31 8.07 16.13
CA ILE A 169 -4.19 8.81 15.22
C ILE A 169 -5.31 7.90 14.68
N CYS A 170 -5.04 6.60 14.62
CA CYS A 170 -5.88 5.52 14.14
C CYS A 170 -5.42 4.21 14.81
N ASP A 171 -6.26 3.19 14.81
CA ASP A 171 -5.84 1.81 15.12
C ASP A 171 -5.69 0.99 13.81
N THR A 172 -4.95 -0.13 13.84
CA THR A 172 -4.71 -0.98 12.65
C THR A 172 -5.74 -2.09 12.42
N ASP A 173 -6.52 -2.46 13.43
CA ASP A 173 -7.69 -3.36 13.31
C ASP A 173 -8.97 -2.59 12.93
N ASP A 174 -8.94 -1.26 12.96
CA ASP A 174 -10.00 -0.37 12.48
C ASP A 174 -10.16 -0.45 10.94
N GLU A 175 -11.39 -0.23 10.44
CA GLU A 175 -11.69 -0.18 8.99
C GLU A 175 -11.09 1.07 8.28
N PHE A 176 -10.20 1.81 8.95
CA PHE A 176 -9.44 2.96 8.44
C PHE A 176 -8.23 2.51 7.60
N ALA A 177 -8.54 2.08 6.38
CA ALA A 177 -7.55 1.81 5.34
C ALA A 177 -6.59 3.01 5.14
N GLY A 178 -5.40 2.93 5.75
CA GLY A 178 -4.40 4.01 5.76
C GLY A 178 -3.71 4.29 7.09
N CYS A 179 -4.11 3.60 8.17
CA CYS A 179 -3.25 3.47 9.35
C CYS A 179 -2.00 2.64 9.01
N LEU A 180 -0.84 3.02 9.54
CA LEU A 180 0.42 2.27 9.43
C LEU A 180 0.65 1.42 10.68
N SER A 181 1.59 0.46 10.63
CA SER A 181 1.89 -0.46 11.74
C SER A 181 2.42 0.21 13.03
N ASP A 182 2.67 1.51 13.01
CA ASP A 182 3.05 2.34 14.17
C ASP A 182 1.92 3.26 14.66
N CYS A 183 0.69 3.05 14.18
CA CYS A 183 -0.52 3.84 14.42
C CYS A 183 -0.40 5.34 14.09
N THR A 184 0.54 5.66 13.20
CA THR A 184 0.55 6.94 12.48
C THR A 184 -0.31 6.87 11.22
N GLN A 185 -0.83 8.03 10.81
CA GLN A 185 -1.57 8.12 9.55
C GLN A 185 -0.59 8.22 8.38
N ALA A 186 -0.75 7.33 7.40
CA ALA A 186 -0.03 7.40 6.12
C ALA A 186 -0.08 8.78 5.46
N THR A 187 1.06 9.20 4.88
CA THR A 187 1.14 10.43 4.09
C THR A 187 0.86 10.20 2.60
N SER A 188 0.98 8.96 2.11
CA SER A 188 0.67 8.56 0.74
C SER A 188 0.31 7.07 0.62
N CYS A 189 -0.19 6.66 -0.54
CA CYS A 189 -0.39 5.24 -0.87
C CYS A 189 0.92 4.45 -0.90
N ASN A 190 2.03 5.10 -1.22
CA ASN A 190 3.37 4.50 -1.21
C ASN A 190 3.85 4.22 0.22
N THR A 191 3.55 5.07 1.22
CA THR A 191 3.86 4.73 2.62
C THR A 191 3.05 3.52 3.08
N ILE A 192 1.77 3.44 2.73
CA ILE A 192 0.91 2.27 3.03
C ILE A 192 1.48 1.00 2.38
N LYS A 193 1.88 1.06 1.10
CA LYS A 193 2.41 -0.10 0.37
C LYS A 193 3.81 -0.53 0.85
N THR A 194 4.57 0.38 1.44
CA THR A 194 5.88 0.10 2.05
C THR A 194 5.73 -0.57 3.41
N ASP A 195 4.73 -0.16 4.19
CA ASP A 195 4.38 -0.72 5.50
C ASP A 195 3.72 -2.11 5.35
N ASN A 196 2.80 -2.24 4.40
CA ASN A 196 2.05 -3.47 4.12
C ASN A 196 2.08 -3.80 2.62
N ASP A 197 2.94 -4.74 2.23
CA ASP A 197 3.08 -5.19 0.84
C ASP A 197 1.84 -5.91 0.29
N ALA A 198 0.99 -6.44 1.18
CA ALA A 198 -0.30 -7.05 0.88
C ALA A 198 -1.46 -6.03 0.79
N ALA A 199 -1.21 -4.73 0.99
CA ALA A 199 -2.21 -3.69 0.78
C ALA A 199 -2.77 -3.75 -0.66
N ALA A 200 -4.10 -3.77 -0.76
CA ALA A 200 -4.84 -3.94 -2.00
C ALA A 200 -5.19 -2.60 -2.65
N THR A 201 -5.39 -2.59 -3.97
CA THR A 201 -5.93 -1.41 -4.67
C THR A 201 -7.32 -1.05 -4.15
N GLY A 202 -7.55 0.22 -3.80
CA GLY A 202 -8.78 0.62 -3.12
C GLY A 202 -8.84 2.10 -2.72
N VAL A 203 -9.79 2.41 -1.84
CA VAL A 203 -9.96 3.74 -1.25
C VAL A 203 -9.29 3.77 0.11
N TYR A 204 -8.41 4.75 0.32
CA TYR A 204 -7.65 4.91 1.56
C TYR A 204 -7.83 6.33 2.09
N THR A 205 -7.60 6.51 3.38
CA THR A 205 -7.53 7.82 4.03
C THR A 205 -6.08 8.11 4.37
N ILE A 206 -5.58 9.28 3.95
CA ILE A 206 -4.19 9.71 4.19
C ILE A 206 -4.16 11.13 4.78
N SER A 207 -3.03 11.50 5.38
CA SER A 207 -2.73 12.86 5.84
C SER A 207 -1.50 13.39 5.10
N PRO A 208 -1.65 14.02 3.92
CA PRO A 208 -0.49 14.48 3.16
C PRO A 208 0.31 15.54 3.89
N GLU A 209 1.64 15.51 3.68
CA GLU A 209 2.54 16.46 4.33
C GLU A 209 2.16 17.91 4.02
N GLY A 210 2.02 18.71 5.08
CA GLY A 210 1.68 20.13 4.97
C GLY A 210 0.19 20.45 4.77
N PHE A 211 -0.68 19.45 4.56
CA PHE A 211 -2.14 19.67 4.56
C PHE A 211 -2.72 19.68 5.98
N GLY A 212 -2.40 18.67 6.79
CA GLY A 212 -2.77 18.61 8.21
C GLY A 212 -4.22 18.23 8.52
N GLU A 213 -4.96 17.73 7.54
CA GLU A 213 -6.28 17.10 7.69
C GLU A 213 -6.30 15.77 6.92
N LEU A 214 -7.31 14.93 7.18
CA LEU A 214 -7.47 13.64 6.49
C LEU A 214 -8.13 13.81 5.11
N LEU A 215 -7.59 13.11 4.10
CA LEU A 215 -8.10 13.10 2.72
C LEU A 215 -8.40 11.67 2.24
N PRO A 216 -9.59 11.42 1.67
CA PRO A 216 -9.87 10.19 0.95
C PRO A 216 -9.18 10.23 -0.43
N VAL A 217 -8.41 9.20 -0.72
CA VAL A 217 -7.69 9.02 -1.99
C VAL A 217 -7.97 7.63 -2.57
N TYR A 218 -7.78 7.51 -3.89
CA TYR A 218 -7.66 6.20 -4.52
C TYR A 218 -6.19 5.78 -4.52
N CYS A 219 -5.90 4.59 -3.98
CA CYS A 219 -4.60 3.96 -4.06
C CYS A 219 -4.61 2.85 -5.11
N ASP A 220 -3.72 2.94 -6.09
CA ASP A 220 -3.35 1.78 -6.92
C ASP A 220 -2.11 1.13 -6.30
N MET A 221 -2.31 -0.09 -5.80
CA MET A 221 -1.29 -0.89 -5.10
C MET A 221 -0.73 -2.02 -5.97
N ASP A 222 -1.14 -2.12 -7.23
CA ASP A 222 -0.82 -3.24 -8.12
C ASP A 222 0.00 -2.79 -9.35
N ALA A 223 -0.30 -1.62 -9.90
CA ALA A 223 0.35 -1.10 -11.11
C ALA A 223 1.81 -0.68 -10.85
N ASP A 224 2.75 -1.21 -11.62
CA ASP A 224 4.17 -0.80 -11.64
C ASP A 224 4.84 -0.78 -10.25
N GLY A 225 4.52 -1.78 -9.41
CA GLY A 225 5.00 -1.91 -8.02
C GLY A 225 4.03 -1.33 -6.98
N GLY A 226 3.07 -0.50 -7.40
CA GLY A 226 2.04 0.07 -6.55
C GLY A 226 2.48 1.30 -5.76
N GLY A 227 1.54 1.83 -4.98
CA GLY A 227 1.71 3.02 -4.16
C GLY A 227 1.29 4.33 -4.84
N TYR A 228 0.65 4.29 -6.01
CA TYR A 228 0.18 5.51 -6.67
C TYR A 228 -1.00 6.13 -5.90
N THR A 229 -0.86 7.41 -5.57
CA THR A 229 -1.86 8.19 -4.82
C THR A 229 -2.66 9.10 -5.74
N PHE A 230 -3.98 8.94 -5.85
CA PHE A 230 -4.83 9.81 -6.67
C PHE A 230 -5.94 10.50 -5.84
N LEU A 231 -5.95 11.83 -5.84
CA LEU A 231 -7.01 12.65 -5.27
C LEU A 231 -7.85 13.28 -6.38
N LYS A 232 -9.14 12.92 -6.47
CA LYS A 232 -10.10 13.61 -7.35
C LYS A 232 -10.38 15.01 -6.83
N VAL A 233 -10.27 16.03 -7.67
CA VAL A 233 -10.65 17.41 -7.35
C VAL A 233 -11.73 17.88 -8.30
N SER A 234 -12.79 18.47 -7.74
CA SER A 234 -13.86 19.13 -8.50
C SER A 234 -14.05 20.58 -8.06
N GLN A 235 -14.12 21.49 -9.02
CA GLN A 235 -14.22 22.92 -8.80
C GLN A 235 -15.47 23.53 -9.43
N SER A 236 -16.05 24.54 -8.77
CA SER A 236 -17.21 25.30 -9.27
C SER A 236 -16.96 26.16 -10.53
N LYS A 237 -15.72 26.18 -11.02
CA LYS A 237 -15.23 26.89 -12.20
C LYS A 237 -14.07 26.10 -12.78
N GLY A 238 -13.91 26.13 -14.10
CA GLY A 238 -12.76 25.51 -14.74
C GLY A 238 -11.44 26.14 -14.26
N GLN A 239 -10.45 25.28 -14.08
CA GLN A 239 -9.06 25.64 -13.79
C GLN A 239 -8.21 25.36 -15.02
N ASN A 240 -7.27 26.25 -15.33
CA ASN A 240 -6.12 25.89 -16.17
C ASN A 240 -5.10 25.11 -15.32
N ALA A 241 -4.08 24.49 -15.93
CA ALA A 241 -3.10 23.70 -15.18
C ALA A 241 -2.39 24.48 -14.05
N ALA A 242 -1.94 25.71 -14.30
CA ALA A 242 -1.28 26.53 -13.27
C ALA A 242 -2.18 26.85 -12.07
N ALA A 243 -3.51 26.93 -12.26
CA ALA A 243 -4.48 27.08 -11.18
C ALA A 243 -4.80 25.74 -10.51
N ALA A 244 -4.85 24.64 -11.27
CA ALA A 244 -5.03 23.30 -10.75
C ALA A 244 -3.83 22.85 -9.88
N GLU A 245 -2.60 23.14 -10.30
CA GLU A 245 -1.36 22.99 -9.51
C GLU A 245 -1.43 23.75 -8.19
N ALA A 246 -1.87 25.01 -8.21
CA ALA A 246 -2.02 25.81 -6.99
C ALA A 246 -3.10 25.25 -6.04
N VAL A 247 -4.12 24.57 -6.56
CA VAL A 247 -5.10 23.84 -5.76
C VAL A 247 -4.49 22.55 -5.18
N CYS A 248 -3.78 21.75 -5.99
CA CYS A 248 -3.13 20.53 -5.52
C CYS A 248 -2.10 20.83 -4.43
N ALA A 249 -1.31 21.89 -4.58
CA ALA A 249 -0.36 22.34 -3.57
C ALA A 249 -1.06 22.74 -2.25
N GLY A 250 -2.32 23.18 -2.31
CA GLY A 250 -3.17 23.41 -1.14
C GLY A 250 -3.57 22.14 -0.38
N TYR A 251 -3.42 20.96 -1.00
CA TYR A 251 -3.63 19.63 -0.42
C TYR A 251 -2.30 18.90 -0.11
N GLY A 252 -1.14 19.58 -0.19
CA GLY A 252 0.16 18.94 -0.05
C GLY A 252 0.57 18.04 -1.23
N MET A 253 -0.10 18.20 -2.39
CA MET A 253 0.04 17.35 -3.58
C MET A 253 0.47 18.16 -4.81
N THR A 254 0.77 17.48 -5.92
CA THR A 254 1.00 18.08 -7.23
C THR A 254 -0.15 17.75 -8.20
N LEU A 255 -0.28 18.52 -9.29
CA LEU A 255 -1.19 18.17 -10.39
C LEU A 255 -0.71 16.87 -11.05
N LEU A 256 -1.63 15.95 -11.36
CA LEU A 256 -1.28 14.66 -11.96
C LEU A 256 -0.43 14.84 -13.23
N VAL A 257 0.81 14.35 -13.16
CA VAL A 257 1.65 14.09 -14.33
C VAL A 257 1.87 12.60 -14.46
N THR A 258 1.40 12.04 -15.58
CA THR A 258 1.48 10.62 -15.89
C THR A 258 2.92 10.23 -16.25
N ARG A 259 3.38 9.08 -15.74
CA ARG A 259 4.82 8.69 -15.76
C ARG A 259 5.11 7.43 -16.58
N SER A 260 4.13 6.54 -16.69
CA SER A 260 4.17 5.27 -17.41
C SER A 260 2.78 4.94 -17.97
N PRO A 261 2.66 4.00 -18.93
CA PRO A 261 1.36 3.45 -19.35
C PRO A 261 0.52 2.94 -18.17
N GLU A 262 1.18 2.32 -17.19
CA GLU A 262 0.59 1.75 -15.98
C GLU A 262 0.02 2.86 -15.08
N HIS A 263 0.76 3.95 -14.89
CA HIS A 263 0.28 5.12 -14.15
C HIS A 263 -0.95 5.77 -14.83
N ILE A 264 -1.02 5.78 -16.17
CA ILE A 264 -2.23 6.21 -16.90
C ILE A 264 -3.41 5.25 -16.62
N ALA A 265 -3.17 3.94 -16.64
CA ALA A 265 -4.21 2.94 -16.39
C ALA A 265 -4.75 2.98 -14.94
N GLY A 266 -3.88 3.21 -13.94
CA GLY A 266 -4.28 3.46 -12.56
C GLY A 266 -5.12 4.73 -12.44
N ALA A 267 -4.68 5.83 -13.06
CA ALA A 267 -5.43 7.09 -13.08
C ALA A 267 -6.79 6.97 -13.78
N TRP A 268 -6.89 6.18 -14.86
CA TRP A 268 -8.16 5.83 -15.52
C TRP A 268 -9.10 5.07 -14.59
N THR A 269 -8.57 4.09 -13.85
CA THR A 269 -9.36 3.29 -12.90
C THR A 269 -9.84 4.16 -11.74
N ALA A 270 -8.99 5.06 -11.22
CA ALA A 270 -9.39 6.08 -10.25
C ALA A 270 -10.49 6.99 -10.81
N ALA A 271 -10.38 7.45 -12.07
CA ALA A 271 -11.32 8.34 -12.73
C ALA A 271 -12.73 7.74 -12.84
N THR A 272 -12.79 6.43 -13.11
CA THR A 272 -14.03 5.70 -13.39
C THR A 272 -14.60 4.97 -12.17
N THR A 273 -13.88 4.90 -11.05
CA THR A 273 -14.36 4.31 -9.79
C THR A 273 -15.34 5.23 -9.06
N GLU A 274 -16.56 4.76 -8.78
CA GLU A 274 -17.62 5.52 -8.07
C GLU A 274 -17.34 5.75 -6.58
N ASN A 275 -16.47 4.93 -5.97
CA ASN A 275 -16.26 4.89 -4.52
C ASN A 275 -15.38 6.03 -3.95
N VAL A 276 -14.77 6.87 -4.79
CA VAL A 276 -14.04 8.07 -4.35
C VAL A 276 -14.76 9.30 -4.84
N ALA A 277 -15.32 10.06 -3.89
CA ALA A 277 -15.91 11.38 -4.16
C ALA A 277 -14.79 12.42 -4.37
N PRO A 278 -14.97 13.41 -5.27
CA PRO A 278 -14.03 14.51 -5.40
C PRO A 278 -14.06 15.41 -4.16
N VAL A 279 -12.89 15.95 -3.79
CA VAL A 279 -12.82 17.10 -2.88
C VAL A 279 -13.17 18.39 -3.62
N GLY A 280 -13.75 19.35 -2.90
CA GLY A 280 -14.16 20.64 -3.44
C GLY A 280 -15.67 20.76 -3.65
N ASN A 281 -16.09 21.33 -4.79
CA ASN A 281 -17.49 21.58 -5.12
C ASN A 281 -17.82 20.96 -6.49
N GLY A 282 -18.61 19.87 -6.48
CA GLY A 282 -19.17 19.28 -7.70
C GLY A 282 -19.93 17.99 -7.43
N GLY A 283 -20.46 17.38 -8.49
CA GLY A 283 -21.31 16.18 -8.43
C GLY A 283 -21.02 15.13 -9.50
N ALA A 284 -19.96 15.30 -10.30
CA ALA A 284 -19.48 14.27 -11.22
C ALA A 284 -18.66 13.25 -10.41
N ALA A 285 -19.25 12.11 -10.08
CA ALA A 285 -18.56 11.06 -9.33
C ALA A 285 -17.48 10.36 -10.18
N THR A 286 -17.70 10.25 -11.49
CA THR A 286 -16.89 9.41 -12.40
C THR A 286 -16.84 9.97 -13.81
N GLY A 287 -15.71 9.72 -14.50
CA GLY A 287 -15.56 9.98 -15.93
C GLY A 287 -14.12 10.33 -16.35
N PRO A 288 -13.81 10.26 -17.65
CA PRO A 288 -12.50 10.66 -18.19
C PRO A 288 -12.18 12.15 -18.00
N GLU A 289 -13.18 12.98 -17.65
CA GLU A 289 -13.04 14.42 -17.41
C GLU A 289 -11.93 14.74 -16.39
N TYR A 290 -11.74 13.88 -15.37
CA TYR A 290 -10.65 13.98 -14.38
C TYR A 290 -9.24 13.80 -14.97
N LEU A 291 -9.13 13.20 -16.16
CA LEU A 291 -7.89 13.05 -16.91
C LEU A 291 -7.73 14.13 -17.98
N SER A 292 -8.50 15.22 -17.96
CA SER A 292 -8.43 16.22 -19.03
C SER A 292 -7.22 17.15 -18.93
N ILE A 293 -6.70 17.46 -17.75
CA ILE A 293 -5.59 18.43 -17.57
C ILE A 293 -4.25 17.72 -17.37
N LEU A 294 -3.18 18.24 -18.00
CA LEU A 294 -1.78 17.89 -17.73
C LEU A 294 -0.93 19.08 -17.28
N GLY A 295 -0.01 18.82 -16.35
CA GLY A 295 1.12 19.68 -15.99
C GLY A 295 2.35 19.52 -16.89
N ILE A 296 2.15 19.34 -18.21
CA ILE A 296 3.21 19.23 -19.23
C ILE A 296 3.25 20.51 -20.06
N TYR A 297 4.43 21.13 -20.17
CA TYR A 297 4.67 22.47 -20.70
C TYR A 297 5.80 22.49 -21.75
N PRO A 298 5.79 23.39 -22.75
CA PRO A 298 6.89 23.51 -23.70
C PRO A 298 8.08 24.19 -23.02
N VAL A 299 9.28 23.66 -23.23
CA VAL A 299 10.53 24.19 -22.64
C VAL A 299 10.77 25.62 -23.12
N THR A 300 10.55 25.88 -24.41
CA THR A 300 10.54 27.23 -25.00
C THR A 300 9.18 27.56 -25.61
N PRO A 301 8.66 28.79 -25.40
CA PRO A 301 7.47 29.30 -26.10
C PRO A 301 7.51 29.09 -27.62
N GLY A 302 6.57 28.31 -28.16
CA GLY A 302 6.45 28.04 -29.59
C GLY A 302 7.03 26.71 -30.08
N GLU A 303 7.65 25.91 -29.21
CA GLU A 303 8.15 24.58 -29.58
C GLU A 303 7.02 23.55 -29.76
N SER A 304 7.22 22.55 -30.63
CA SER A 304 6.15 21.64 -31.09
C SER A 304 6.64 20.23 -31.41
N CYS A 305 5.91 19.25 -30.88
CA CYS A 305 6.20 17.81 -30.96
C CYS A 305 5.39 17.11 -32.04
N VAL A 306 5.65 17.49 -33.30
CA VAL A 306 4.81 17.08 -34.44
C VAL A 306 5.24 15.71 -34.98
N GLY A 307 4.36 14.72 -34.84
CA GLY A 307 4.57 13.38 -35.41
C GLY A 307 5.50 12.48 -34.61
N MET A 308 5.77 12.84 -33.35
CA MET A 308 6.48 12.02 -32.35
C MET A 308 5.51 11.65 -31.23
N ALA A 309 5.85 10.62 -30.45
CA ALA A 309 5.09 10.25 -29.27
C ALA A 309 5.37 11.25 -28.13
N LEU A 310 4.36 11.69 -27.38
CA LEU A 310 4.57 12.61 -26.25
C LEU A 310 5.02 11.84 -25.02
N ASN A 311 6.33 11.74 -24.87
CA ASN A 311 7.02 11.23 -23.69
C ASN A 311 8.42 11.87 -23.62
N SER A 312 9.08 11.83 -22.47
CA SER A 312 10.38 12.52 -22.29
C SER A 312 11.53 12.03 -23.17
N ASN A 313 11.43 10.86 -23.80
CA ASN A 313 12.48 10.34 -24.69
C ASN A 313 12.31 10.86 -26.12
N ASP A 314 11.07 10.84 -26.62
CA ASP A 314 10.74 11.19 -28.01
C ASP A 314 10.38 12.67 -28.19
N CYS A 315 10.16 13.41 -27.10
CA CYS A 315 9.61 14.77 -27.11
C CYS A 315 10.34 15.73 -26.12
N PRO A 316 11.64 16.01 -26.32
CA PRO A 316 12.49 16.74 -25.37
C PRO A 316 12.17 18.25 -25.26
N GLU A 317 11.42 18.81 -26.21
CA GLU A 317 10.97 20.20 -26.18
C GLU A 317 9.73 20.46 -25.29
N TRP A 318 9.27 19.42 -24.58
CA TRP A 318 8.26 19.49 -23.52
C TRP A 318 8.81 18.89 -22.23
N ALA A 319 8.39 19.43 -21.09
CA ALA A 319 8.78 18.98 -19.74
C ALA A 319 7.59 19.03 -18.77
N ALA A 320 7.65 18.19 -17.74
CA ALA A 320 6.79 18.33 -16.56
C ALA A 320 7.24 19.53 -15.70
N ASN A 321 6.32 20.11 -14.93
CA ASN A 321 6.63 21.23 -14.02
C ASN A 321 7.70 20.87 -12.96
N ASP A 322 7.80 19.58 -12.60
CA ASP A 322 8.77 19.06 -11.64
C ASP A 322 10.06 18.53 -12.29
N GLU A 323 10.27 18.80 -13.59
CA GLU A 323 11.42 18.40 -14.39
C GLU A 323 11.62 16.86 -14.54
N GLN A 324 10.72 16.05 -13.97
CA GLN A 324 10.79 14.59 -14.05
C GLN A 324 10.29 14.03 -15.39
N ALA A 325 10.71 12.79 -15.68
CA ALA A 325 10.24 12.06 -16.86
C ALA A 325 8.71 11.90 -16.86
N TYR A 326 8.09 12.01 -18.02
CA TYR A 326 6.65 11.94 -18.21
C TYR A 326 6.30 11.04 -19.40
N PHE A 327 5.07 10.53 -19.39
CA PHE A 327 4.50 9.69 -20.43
C PHE A 327 3.04 10.09 -20.69
N VAL A 328 2.70 10.28 -21.96
CA VAL A 328 1.34 10.59 -22.43
C VAL A 328 0.85 9.54 -23.43
N SER A 329 1.71 9.14 -24.37
CA SER A 329 1.39 8.15 -25.40
C SER A 329 2.65 7.46 -25.91
N SER A 330 2.51 6.22 -26.37
CA SER A 330 3.50 5.52 -27.21
C SER A 330 3.31 5.81 -28.71
N ASP A 331 2.13 6.26 -29.11
CA ASP A 331 1.76 6.53 -30.49
C ASP A 331 1.75 8.05 -30.79
N PRO A 332 2.27 8.50 -31.94
CA PRO A 332 2.11 9.87 -32.40
C PRO A 332 0.68 10.09 -32.91
N VAL A 333 -0.14 10.87 -32.21
CA VAL A 333 -1.54 11.11 -32.61
C VAL A 333 -1.63 12.37 -33.51
N PRO A 334 -2.51 12.41 -34.52
CA PRO A 334 -2.65 13.60 -35.38
C PRO A 334 -3.17 14.84 -34.62
N GLY A 335 -2.62 16.02 -34.93
CA GLY A 335 -3.08 17.32 -34.35
C GLY A 335 -2.21 17.88 -33.22
N GLN A 336 -1.02 17.32 -33.04
CA GLN A 336 -0.30 17.36 -31.77
C GLN A 336 1.05 18.08 -31.80
N PRO A 337 1.36 18.75 -30.68
CA PRO A 337 0.69 19.99 -30.31
C PRO A 337 1.01 21.04 -31.39
N GLY A 338 -0.03 21.59 -32.03
CA GLY A 338 0.09 22.35 -33.29
C GLY A 338 0.85 23.68 -33.20
N THR A 339 0.92 24.41 -34.33
CA THR A 339 1.65 25.70 -34.44
C THR A 339 1.14 26.84 -33.55
N ASP A 340 0.08 26.58 -32.77
CA ASP A 340 -0.52 27.52 -31.82
C ASP A 340 0.09 27.41 -30.40
N ASN A 341 1.15 26.60 -30.24
CA ASN A 341 1.87 26.40 -28.97
C ASN A 341 2.34 27.73 -28.38
N CYS A 342 1.60 28.15 -27.37
CA CYS A 342 1.71 29.46 -26.80
C CYS A 342 2.71 29.50 -25.64
N SER A 343 3.13 30.72 -25.28
CA SER A 343 4.14 30.91 -24.22
C SER A 343 3.63 30.45 -22.86
N GLY A 344 4.29 29.44 -22.29
CA GLY A 344 3.97 28.86 -20.98
C GLY A 344 2.68 28.05 -20.94
N CYS A 345 2.29 27.42 -22.06
CA CYS A 345 1.01 26.71 -22.17
C CYS A 345 1.10 25.27 -21.66
N SER A 346 0.01 24.73 -21.12
CA SER A 346 -0.05 23.32 -20.72
C SER A 346 -0.89 22.50 -21.71
N MET A 347 -0.75 21.19 -21.61
CA MET A 347 -1.52 20.22 -22.39
C MET A 347 -2.88 19.91 -21.76
N LEU A 348 -3.88 19.74 -22.62
CA LEU A 348 -5.17 19.12 -22.32
C LEU A 348 -5.28 17.81 -23.10
N TYR A 349 -5.69 16.73 -22.43
CA TYR A 349 -6.06 15.47 -23.03
C TYR A 349 -7.49 15.52 -23.59
N ASN A 350 -7.72 14.80 -24.70
CA ASN A 350 -9.06 14.48 -25.20
C ASN A 350 -9.25 12.96 -25.14
N TRP A 351 -10.36 12.51 -24.52
CA TRP A 351 -10.69 11.10 -24.36
C TRP A 351 -12.01 10.77 -25.06
N VAL A 352 -12.08 9.63 -25.76
CA VAL A 352 -13.29 9.12 -26.43
C VAL A 352 -13.44 7.64 -26.14
N ASP A 353 -14.62 7.22 -25.66
CA ASP A 353 -15.00 5.82 -25.41
C ASP A 353 -13.99 4.96 -24.62
N GLY A 354 -13.21 5.58 -23.73
CA GLY A 354 -12.20 4.89 -22.91
C GLY A 354 -10.75 5.02 -23.40
N ALA A 355 -10.54 5.59 -24.58
CA ALA A 355 -9.23 5.73 -25.21
C ALA A 355 -8.79 7.19 -25.33
N LEU A 356 -7.48 7.38 -25.36
CA LEU A 356 -6.85 8.66 -25.71
C LEU A 356 -7.13 8.97 -27.19
N ASP A 357 -7.93 9.99 -27.47
CA ASP A 357 -8.26 10.46 -28.82
C ASP A 357 -7.24 11.49 -29.33
N GLY A 358 -6.67 12.28 -28.42
CA GLY A 358 -5.60 13.21 -28.75
C GLY A 358 -5.21 14.14 -27.58
N TYR A 359 -4.40 15.15 -27.88
CA TYR A 359 -4.06 16.20 -26.92
C TYR A 359 -3.94 17.56 -27.62
N THR A 360 -4.26 18.64 -26.91
CA THR A 360 -4.28 20.02 -27.43
C THR A 360 -3.58 20.95 -26.45
N ALA A 361 -2.71 21.84 -26.95
CA ALA A 361 -2.04 22.85 -26.13
C ALA A 361 -2.94 24.07 -25.93
N PHE A 362 -3.03 24.59 -24.69
CA PHE A 362 -3.92 25.71 -24.38
C PHE A 362 -3.27 26.84 -23.59
N ALA A 363 -3.69 28.07 -23.91
CA ALA A 363 -3.26 29.28 -23.22
C ALA A 363 -3.74 29.32 -21.77
N LEU A 364 -2.80 29.48 -20.84
CA LEU A 364 -3.08 29.75 -19.40
C LEU A 364 -3.98 30.98 -19.17
N LYS A 365 -4.23 31.81 -20.20
CA LYS A 365 -5.09 33.01 -20.13
C LYS A 365 -6.48 32.82 -20.75
N GLY A 366 -7.01 31.60 -20.70
CA GLY A 366 -8.43 31.30 -20.95
C GLY A 366 -8.72 30.55 -22.25
N GLY A 367 -7.88 29.57 -22.62
CA GLY A 367 -8.11 28.70 -23.78
C GLY A 367 -8.69 27.33 -23.42
N GLY A 368 -8.22 26.71 -22.33
CA GLY A 368 -8.65 25.40 -21.87
C GLY A 368 -8.69 25.38 -20.34
N ASP A 369 -9.82 24.93 -19.80
CA ASP A 369 -10.09 24.83 -18.38
C ASP A 369 -10.98 23.62 -18.07
N SER A 370 -10.63 22.83 -17.06
CA SER A 370 -11.48 21.74 -16.56
C SER A 370 -11.94 22.03 -15.14
N GLN A 371 -13.18 21.66 -14.83
CA GLN A 371 -13.68 21.67 -13.45
C GLN A 371 -13.18 20.46 -12.66
N GLU A 372 -12.76 19.40 -13.36
CA GLU A 372 -12.43 18.09 -12.80
C GLU A 372 -11.00 17.71 -13.22
N TYR A 373 -10.16 17.31 -12.24
CA TYR A 373 -8.78 16.90 -12.46
C TYR A 373 -8.25 16.09 -11.27
N PHE A 374 -7.11 15.42 -11.45
CA PHE A 374 -6.41 14.73 -10.36
C PHE A 374 -5.27 15.54 -9.76
N CYS A 375 -5.11 15.43 -8.45
CA CYS A 375 -3.85 15.64 -7.78
C CYS A 375 -3.21 14.28 -7.42
N HIS A 376 -1.88 14.23 -7.33
CA HIS A 376 -1.13 13.07 -6.86
C HIS A 376 0.05 13.50 -5.98
N VAL A 377 0.62 12.57 -5.21
CA VAL A 377 1.85 12.83 -4.43
C VAL A 377 3.09 12.70 -5.32
N GLY A 378 3.00 11.93 -6.41
CA GLY A 378 4.08 11.72 -7.38
C GLY A 378 5.10 10.65 -6.97
N ASP A 379 4.89 10.00 -5.82
CA ASP A 379 5.64 8.85 -5.36
C ASP A 379 5.00 7.52 -5.80
N LYS A 380 5.84 6.47 -5.86
CA LYS A 380 5.50 5.06 -6.04
C LYS A 380 6.67 4.21 -5.52
N LEU A 381 6.48 2.90 -5.37
CA LEU A 381 7.62 1.99 -5.20
C LEU A 381 8.44 1.92 -6.51
N PRO A 382 9.79 1.79 -6.45
CA PRO A 382 10.69 1.91 -7.62
C PRO A 382 10.36 1.00 -8.81
#